data_AF-A0AAE0B5V5-F1
#
_entry.id   AF-A0AAE0B5V5-F1
#
_cell.length_a   1.000
_cell.length_b   1.000
_cell.length_c   1.000
_cell.angle_alpha   90.00
_cell.angle_beta   90.00
_cell.angle_gamma   90.00
#
_symmetry.space_group_name_H-M   'P 1'
#
loop_
_entity.id
_entity.type
_entity.pdbx_description
1 polymer ?
#
loop_
_entity_poly.entity_id
_entity_poly.type
_entity_poly.pdbx_seq_one_letter_code
_entity_poly.pdbx_strand_id
1 'polypeptide(L)'
;MVYSTLSTGILQILIWKACKNWILTLGNLAKCKIAVDGYCPIYRRCYETTTHALWGCRELKAVRTDFGNLTGMKSDVNAAFKDFFFSCLSRLGSEEASLLSVVLWCNWFIRNQIVHGLGGILGGDVVAWCSNFLTDFVKANDADGEHQIVAENVCCWQLPVEGFCKINSDVAISVEKNVLVWGW
;
A
#
# COMPACT_ATOMS: atom_id res chain seq x y z
N MET A 1 9.45 15.10 9.20
CA MET A 1 9.45 14.24 10.40
C MET A 1 8.16 13.41 10.49
N VAL A 2 7.85 12.59 9.47
CA VAL A 2 6.79 11.54 9.54
C VAL A 2 7.18 10.31 8.66
N TYR A 3 8.35 10.33 8.01
CA TYR A 3 8.74 9.33 7.01
C TYR A 3 9.75 8.31 7.51
N SER A 4 10.24 8.45 8.75
CA SER A 4 11.36 7.65 9.28
C SER A 4 10.92 6.45 10.13
N THR A 5 9.62 6.19 10.29
CA THR A 5 9.09 5.14 11.18
C THR A 5 8.22 4.08 10.50
N LEU A 6 8.14 4.07 9.16
CA LEU A 6 7.47 2.98 8.43
C LEU A 6 8.55 2.04 7.87
N SER A 7 8.83 0.96 8.58
CA SER A 7 9.93 -0.01 8.31
C SER A 7 9.81 -0.81 7.01
N THR A 8 8.78 -0.60 6.19
CA THR A 8 8.66 -1.25 4.88
C THR A 8 8.37 -0.22 3.79
N GLY A 9 9.30 -0.06 2.83
CA GLY A 9 9.22 0.93 1.76
C GLY A 9 7.94 0.85 0.92
N ILE A 10 7.32 -0.32 0.89
CA ILE A 10 6.02 -0.60 0.27
C ILE A 10 4.87 0.22 0.88
N LEU A 11 4.80 0.35 2.21
CA LEU A 11 3.78 1.17 2.87
C LEU A 11 3.98 2.65 2.53
N GLN A 12 5.22 3.13 2.58
CA GLN A 12 5.56 4.52 2.27
C GLN A 12 5.19 4.89 0.83
N ILE A 13 5.53 4.01 -0.14
CA ILE A 13 5.20 4.20 -1.55
C ILE A 13 3.69 4.26 -1.75
N LEU A 14 2.94 3.36 -1.11
CA LEU A 14 1.48 3.38 -1.20
C LEU A 14 0.91 4.69 -0.66
N ILE A 15 1.29 5.08 0.55
CA ILE A 15 0.78 6.31 1.19
C ILE A 15 1.14 7.54 0.36
N TRP A 16 2.37 7.63 -0.15
CA TRP A 16 2.79 8.73 -1.01
C TRP A 16 1.96 8.81 -2.29
N LYS A 17 1.78 7.68 -3.00
CA LYS A 17 0.92 7.60 -4.19
C LYS A 17 -0.53 7.97 -3.86
N ALA A 18 -1.06 7.51 -2.74
CA ALA A 18 -2.42 7.79 -2.31
C ALA A 18 -2.62 9.28 -1.99
N CYS A 19 -1.68 9.92 -1.29
CA CYS A 19 -1.68 11.36 -1.00
C CYS A 19 -1.61 12.22 -2.27
N LYS A 20 -1.03 11.69 -3.36
CA LYS A 20 -0.99 12.33 -4.67
C LYS A 20 -2.17 11.95 -5.57
N ASN A 21 -3.06 11.08 -5.11
CA ASN A 21 -4.16 10.49 -5.89
C ASN A 21 -3.66 9.78 -7.17
N TRP A 22 -2.52 9.10 -7.07
CA TRP A 22 -1.85 8.38 -8.17
C TRP A 22 -2.06 6.86 -8.13
N ILE A 23 -2.75 6.34 -7.12
CA ILE A 23 -3.12 4.93 -7.13
C ILE A 23 -4.15 4.65 -8.22
N LEU A 24 -4.07 3.47 -8.82
CA LEU A 24 -4.84 3.07 -9.99
C LEU A 24 -6.25 2.60 -9.63
N THR A 25 -7.03 3.47 -8.95
CA THR A 25 -8.47 3.23 -8.78
C THR A 25 -9.17 3.38 -10.12
N LEU A 26 -10.28 2.66 -10.33
CA LEU A 26 -11.12 2.81 -11.51
C LEU A 26 -11.60 4.26 -11.66
N GLY A 27 -11.89 4.94 -10.56
CA GLY A 27 -12.25 6.36 -10.57
C GLY A 27 -11.12 7.29 -11.04
N ASN A 28 -9.85 6.96 -10.79
CA ASN A 28 -8.71 7.70 -11.32
C ASN A 28 -8.44 7.37 -12.79
N LEU A 29 -8.58 6.10 -13.19
CA LEU A 29 -8.46 5.68 -14.59
C LEU A 29 -9.51 6.38 -15.47
N ALA A 30 -10.76 6.47 -15.01
CA ALA A 30 -11.83 7.20 -15.71
C ALA A 30 -11.49 8.70 -15.87
N LYS A 31 -10.89 9.34 -14.85
CA LYS A 31 -10.40 10.73 -14.95
C LYS A 31 -9.30 10.88 -16.01
N CYS A 32 -8.46 9.87 -16.16
CA CYS A 32 -7.44 9.77 -17.20
C CYS A 32 -7.99 9.35 -18.58
N LYS A 33 -9.32 9.35 -18.78
CA LYS A 33 -10.00 9.00 -20.04
C LYS A 33 -9.81 7.55 -20.49
N ILE A 34 -9.45 6.65 -19.57
CA ILE A 34 -9.48 5.21 -19.82
C ILE A 34 -10.93 4.75 -19.74
N ALA A 35 -11.35 3.89 -20.66
CA ALA A 35 -12.73 3.41 -20.80
C ALA A 35 -13.11 2.41 -19.68
N VAL A 36 -13.41 2.94 -18.50
CA VAL A 36 -13.93 2.22 -17.33
C VAL A 36 -15.11 3.00 -16.72
N ASP A 37 -15.99 2.32 -16.00
CA ASP A 37 -17.19 2.95 -15.39
C ASP A 37 -16.86 3.82 -14.16
N GLY A 38 -15.66 3.65 -13.59
CA GLY A 38 -15.17 4.41 -12.44
C GLY A 38 -15.75 3.97 -11.09
N TYR A 39 -16.60 2.94 -11.05
CA TYR A 39 -17.22 2.47 -9.82
C TYR A 39 -16.32 1.48 -9.08
N CYS A 40 -16.50 1.40 -7.76
CA CYS A 40 -15.76 0.47 -6.92
C CYS A 40 -15.94 -0.98 -7.40
N PRO A 41 -14.85 -1.73 -7.65
CA PRO A 41 -14.95 -3.09 -8.18
C PRO A 41 -15.59 -4.06 -7.16
N ILE A 42 -15.50 -3.74 -5.87
CA ILE A 42 -16.02 -4.55 -4.76
C ILE A 42 -17.47 -4.17 -4.45
N TYR A 43 -17.74 -2.89 -4.13
CA TYR A 43 -19.07 -2.43 -3.72
C TYR A 43 -20.02 -2.11 -4.89
N ARG A 44 -19.48 -1.77 -6.06
CA ARG A 44 -20.19 -1.49 -7.34
C ARG A 44 -21.27 -0.39 -7.33
N ARG A 45 -21.41 0.35 -6.23
CA ARG A 45 -22.45 1.39 -6.07
C ARG A 45 -21.89 2.78 -5.73
N CYS A 46 -20.59 2.89 -5.53
CA CYS A 46 -19.91 4.14 -5.21
C CYS A 46 -18.75 4.35 -6.18
N TYR A 47 -18.52 5.61 -6.59
CA TYR A 47 -17.39 5.96 -7.44
C TYR A 47 -16.08 5.71 -6.67
N GLU A 48 -15.11 5.05 -7.30
CA GLU A 48 -13.89 4.58 -6.64
C GLU A 48 -12.85 5.71 -6.50
N THR A 49 -13.03 6.56 -5.48
CA THR A 49 -11.97 7.49 -5.06
C THR A 49 -10.85 6.76 -4.34
N THR A 50 -9.66 7.36 -4.25
CA THR A 50 -8.55 6.83 -3.43
C THR A 50 -8.99 6.58 -1.98
N THR A 51 -9.71 7.53 -1.39
CA THR A 51 -10.25 7.42 -0.04
C THR A 51 -11.24 6.26 0.07
N HIS A 52 -12.09 6.06 -0.93
CA HIS A 52 -13.01 4.92 -0.97
C HIS A 52 -12.27 3.59 -1.04
N ALA A 53 -11.31 3.46 -1.96
CA ALA A 53 -10.56 2.22 -2.17
C ALA A 53 -9.76 1.81 -0.93
N LEU A 54 -9.15 2.77 -0.23
CA LEU A 54 -8.28 2.48 0.91
C LEU A 54 -9.00 2.42 2.25
N TRP A 55 -10.14 3.10 2.42
CA TRP A 55 -10.84 3.19 3.70
C TRP A 55 -12.37 3.13 3.60
N GLY A 56 -12.96 3.84 2.64
CA GLY A 56 -14.41 4.07 2.58
C GLY A 56 -15.26 2.89 2.12
N CYS A 57 -14.67 1.85 1.52
CA CYS A 57 -15.41 0.70 1.01
C CYS A 57 -16.10 -0.09 2.13
N ARG A 58 -17.43 -0.20 2.06
CA ARG A 58 -18.25 -0.96 3.04
C ARG A 58 -17.83 -2.42 3.14
N GLU A 59 -17.54 -3.05 2.01
CA GLU A 59 -17.20 -4.48 1.95
C GLU A 59 -15.85 -4.77 2.63
N LEU A 60 -14.98 -3.76 2.77
CA LEU A 60 -13.70 -3.84 3.49
C LEU A 60 -13.82 -3.36 4.95
N LYS A 61 -15.04 -3.37 5.52
CA LYS A 61 -15.23 -2.96 6.92
C LYS A 61 -14.65 -3.95 7.92
N ALA A 62 -14.74 -5.26 7.64
CA ALA A 62 -14.19 -6.31 8.52
C ALA A 62 -12.68 -6.11 8.75
N VAL A 63 -11.92 -5.84 7.68
CA VAL A 63 -10.48 -5.53 7.73
C VAL A 63 -10.17 -4.31 8.61
N ARG A 64 -11.12 -3.40 8.82
CA ARG A 64 -10.92 -2.24 9.70
C ARG A 64 -11.29 -2.54 11.16
N THR A 65 -12.26 -3.43 11.37
CA THR A 65 -12.74 -3.80 12.71
C THR A 65 -11.86 -4.84 13.37
N ASP A 66 -11.28 -5.75 12.59
CA ASP A 66 -10.53 -6.90 13.10
C ASP A 66 -9.11 -6.49 13.55
N PHE A 67 -8.67 -5.29 13.16
CA PHE A 67 -7.29 -4.82 13.29
C PHE A 67 -7.14 -3.67 14.31
N GLY A 68 -8.01 -3.60 15.34
CA GLY A 68 -7.82 -2.73 16.50
C GLY A 68 -8.77 -1.53 16.62
N ASN A 69 -8.51 -0.68 17.63
CA ASN A 69 -9.35 0.45 18.03
C ASN A 69 -9.25 1.69 17.09
N LEU A 70 -9.10 1.51 15.78
CA LEU A 70 -9.31 2.60 14.80
C LEU A 70 -10.80 3.04 14.70
N THR A 71 -11.60 2.64 15.69
CA THR A 71 -13.02 2.87 15.81
C THR A 71 -13.29 4.37 15.99
N GLY A 72 -14.12 4.94 15.11
CA GLY A 72 -14.46 6.37 15.13
C GLY A 72 -13.75 7.23 14.09
N MET A 73 -12.87 6.65 13.26
CA MET A 73 -12.34 7.32 12.07
C MET A 73 -13.38 7.32 10.95
N LYS A 74 -14.14 8.42 10.87
CA LYS A 74 -15.05 8.68 9.75
C LYS A 74 -14.27 9.36 8.64
N SER A 75 -14.33 8.78 7.45
CA SER A 75 -13.93 9.47 6.23
C SER A 75 -15.16 10.12 5.63
N ASP A 76 -15.04 11.39 5.26
CA ASP A 76 -15.86 11.90 4.16
C ASP A 76 -15.34 11.26 2.87
N VAL A 77 -16.21 10.48 2.22
CA VAL A 77 -15.87 9.70 1.01
C VAL A 77 -15.50 10.63 -0.17
N ASN A 78 -15.92 11.89 -0.10
CA ASN A 78 -15.61 12.94 -1.07
C ASN A 78 -14.32 13.70 -0.74
N ALA A 79 -13.79 13.60 0.48
CA ALA A 79 -12.55 14.26 0.85
C ALA A 79 -11.35 13.62 0.15
N ALA A 80 -10.35 14.45 -0.18
CA ALA A 80 -9.09 13.96 -0.69
C ALA A 80 -8.43 13.05 0.36
N PHE A 81 -7.84 11.95 -0.11
CA PHE A 81 -7.21 10.97 0.78
C PHE A 81 -6.15 11.61 1.69
N LYS A 82 -5.40 12.57 1.15
CA LYS A 82 -4.38 13.34 1.89
C LYS A 82 -4.97 13.99 3.15
N ASP A 83 -6.12 14.65 3.03
CA ASP A 83 -6.75 15.37 4.14
C ASP A 83 -7.30 14.40 5.19
N PHE A 84 -7.93 13.31 4.72
CA PHE A 84 -8.33 12.20 5.59
C PHE A 84 -7.15 11.62 6.37
N PHE A 85 -6.05 11.32 5.67
CA PHE A 85 -4.87 10.70 6.26
C PHE A 85 -4.21 11.63 7.29
N PHE A 86 -4.02 12.91 6.98
CA PHE A 86 -3.45 13.86 7.96
C PHE A 86 -4.38 14.10 9.16
N SER A 87 -5.69 14.13 8.96
CA SER A 87 -6.65 14.21 10.07
C SER A 87 -6.60 12.98 10.97
N CYS A 88 -6.28 11.82 10.40
CA CYS A 88 -6.03 10.60 11.17
C CYS A 88 -4.73 10.74 11.97
N LEU A 89 -3.63 11.11 11.32
CA LEU A 89 -2.33 11.28 11.98
C LEU A 89 -2.32 12.33 13.09
N SER A 90 -3.16 13.36 13.01
CA SER A 90 -3.26 14.36 14.09
C SER A 90 -3.94 13.84 15.35
N ARG A 91 -4.55 12.64 15.31
CA ARG A 91 -5.32 12.04 16.41
C ARG A 91 -4.71 10.74 16.93
N LEU A 92 -3.76 10.17 16.19
CA LEU A 92 -3.19 8.85 16.45
C LEU A 92 -1.78 8.97 17.03
N GLY A 93 -1.44 8.04 17.92
CA GLY A 93 -0.05 7.78 18.31
C GLY A 93 0.76 7.15 17.17
N SER A 94 2.09 7.03 17.36
CA SER A 94 2.99 6.46 16.35
C SER A 94 2.64 5.01 16.00
N GLU A 95 2.28 4.19 16.99
CA GLU A 95 1.88 2.80 16.80
C GLU A 95 0.58 2.70 16.00
N GLU A 96 -0.45 3.47 16.41
CA GLU A 96 -1.74 3.50 15.72
C GLU A 96 -1.64 4.06 14.29
N ALA A 97 -0.76 5.03 14.04
CA ALA A 97 -0.48 5.56 12.71
C ALA A 97 0.18 4.52 11.79
N SER A 98 1.06 3.68 12.37
CA SER A 98 1.70 2.59 11.65
C SER A 98 0.69 1.49 11.34
N LEU A 99 -0.15 1.13 12.32
CA LEU A 99 -1.29 0.23 12.16
C LEU A 99 -2.25 0.70 11.06
N LEU A 100 -2.63 2.00 11.07
CA LEU A 100 -3.44 2.59 10.02
C LEU A 100 -2.81 2.39 8.64
N SER A 101 -1.51 2.62 8.52
CA SER A 101 -0.78 2.47 7.24
C SER A 101 -0.84 1.02 6.74
N VAL A 102 -0.72 0.03 7.63
CA VAL A 102 -0.87 -1.39 7.30
C VAL A 102 -2.31 -1.69 6.87
N VAL A 103 -3.33 -1.22 7.59
CA VAL A 103 -4.75 -1.45 7.24
C VAL A 103 -5.09 -0.88 5.85
N LEU A 104 -4.61 0.33 5.55
CA LEU A 104 -4.79 0.95 4.23
C LEU A 104 -4.14 0.11 3.13
N TRP A 105 -2.97 -0.45 3.41
CA TRP A 105 -2.27 -1.35 2.50
C TRP A 105 -3.01 -2.67 2.30
N CYS A 106 -3.50 -3.30 3.37
CA CYS A 106 -4.31 -4.52 3.31
C CYS A 106 -5.56 -4.32 2.45
N ASN A 107 -6.27 -3.19 2.63
CA ASN A 107 -7.44 -2.86 1.81
C ASN A 107 -7.08 -2.72 0.33
N TRP A 108 -5.97 -2.06 0.01
CA TRP A 108 -5.47 -1.97 -1.36
C TRP A 108 -5.11 -3.33 -1.95
N PHE A 109 -4.43 -4.17 -1.17
CA PHE A 109 -4.04 -5.51 -1.57
C PHE A 109 -5.25 -6.38 -1.89
N ILE A 110 -6.22 -6.48 -0.96
CA ILE A 110 -7.47 -7.22 -1.15
C ILE A 110 -8.20 -6.75 -2.40
N ARG A 111 -8.32 -5.43 -2.56
CA ARG A 111 -8.94 -4.84 -3.75
C ARG A 111 -8.24 -5.28 -5.03
N ASN A 112 -6.92 -5.27 -5.08
CA ASN A 112 -6.17 -5.66 -6.27
C ASN A 112 -6.31 -7.15 -6.59
N GLN A 113 -6.32 -8.02 -5.58
CA GLN A 113 -6.59 -9.45 -5.77
C GLN A 113 -7.94 -9.67 -6.47
N ILE A 114 -8.97 -8.92 -6.05
CA ILE A 114 -10.32 -8.98 -6.64
C ILE A 114 -10.31 -8.48 -8.09
N VAL A 115 -9.67 -7.33 -8.36
CA VAL A 115 -9.65 -6.74 -9.71
C VAL A 115 -8.88 -7.60 -10.71
N HIS A 116 -7.76 -8.19 -10.30
CA HIS A 116 -6.91 -8.98 -11.18
C HIS A 116 -7.31 -10.46 -11.27
N GLY A 117 -8.47 -10.84 -10.71
CA GLY A 117 -9.00 -12.18 -10.86
C GLY A 117 -8.14 -13.27 -10.20
N LEU A 118 -7.28 -12.89 -9.24
CA LEU A 118 -6.50 -13.82 -8.42
C LEU A 118 -7.39 -14.43 -7.32
N GLY A 119 -8.56 -14.95 -7.73
CA GLY A 119 -9.67 -15.40 -6.88
C GLY A 119 -9.40 -16.62 -6.00
N GLY A 120 -8.14 -16.96 -5.71
CA GLY A 120 -7.76 -18.13 -4.91
C GLY A 120 -7.74 -17.89 -3.40
N ILE A 121 -7.64 -16.64 -2.94
CA ILE A 121 -7.55 -16.31 -1.51
C ILE A 121 -8.82 -15.53 -1.14
N LEU A 122 -9.94 -16.24 -1.04
CA LEU A 122 -11.25 -15.66 -0.75
C LEU A 122 -11.36 -15.35 0.75
N GLY A 123 -11.25 -14.07 1.10
CA GLY A 123 -11.83 -13.46 2.31
C GLY A 123 -11.22 -13.86 3.64
N GLY A 124 -11.25 -15.13 4.02
CA GLY A 124 -10.72 -15.64 5.30
C GLY A 124 -9.20 -15.67 5.30
N ASP A 125 -8.60 -16.26 4.27
CA ASP A 125 -7.14 -16.42 4.18
C ASP A 125 -6.42 -15.08 3.97
N VAL A 126 -6.99 -14.13 3.22
CA VAL A 126 -6.36 -12.79 3.06
C VAL A 126 -6.47 -11.99 4.35
N VAL A 127 -7.62 -12.02 5.02
CA VAL A 127 -7.77 -11.31 6.29
C VAL A 127 -6.81 -11.91 7.33
N ALA A 128 -6.74 -13.23 7.45
CA ALA A 128 -5.77 -13.90 8.33
C ALA A 128 -4.32 -13.58 7.94
N TRP A 129 -4.00 -13.57 6.64
CA TRP A 129 -2.67 -13.20 6.15
C TRP A 129 -2.32 -11.75 6.45
N CYS A 130 -3.26 -10.82 6.26
CA CYS A 130 -3.12 -9.43 6.65
C CYS A 130 -2.91 -9.28 8.17
N SER A 131 -3.62 -10.06 8.99
CA SER A 131 -3.45 -10.09 10.45
C SER A 131 -2.07 -10.59 10.84
N ASN A 132 -1.58 -11.63 10.17
CA ASN A 132 -0.22 -12.13 10.37
C ASN A 132 0.81 -11.09 9.94
N PHE A 133 0.65 -10.47 8.77
CA PHE A 133 1.54 -9.41 8.30
C PHE A 133 1.60 -8.24 9.29
N LEU A 134 0.46 -7.83 9.83
CA LEU A 134 0.44 -6.79 10.86
C LEU A 134 1.17 -7.24 12.13
N THR A 135 0.92 -8.48 12.58
CA THR A 135 1.58 -9.04 13.77
C THR A 135 3.09 -9.05 13.59
N ASP A 136 3.57 -9.50 12.44
CA ASP A 136 4.99 -9.53 12.09
C ASP A 136 5.57 -8.12 12.00
N PHE A 137 4.81 -7.17 11.45
CA PHE A 137 5.19 -5.76 11.40
C PHE A 137 5.32 -5.13 12.79
N VAL A 138 4.36 -5.36 13.69
CA VAL A 138 4.42 -4.86 15.07
C VAL A 138 5.62 -5.46 15.79
N LYS A 139 5.80 -6.79 15.72
CA LYS A 139 6.97 -7.47 16.32
C LYS A 139 8.30 -6.96 15.78
N ALA A 140 8.41 -6.74 14.48
CA ALA A 140 9.64 -6.25 13.86
C ALA A 140 9.97 -4.83 14.34
N ASN A 141 8.97 -3.98 14.55
CA ASN A 141 9.18 -2.61 15.05
C ASN A 141 9.45 -2.57 16.56
N ASP A 142 8.91 -3.51 17.35
CA ASP A 142 9.21 -3.63 18.78
C ASP A 142 10.63 -4.17 19.03
N ALA A 143 11.16 -4.99 18.10
CA ALA A 143 12.50 -5.56 18.17
C ALA A 143 13.61 -4.56 17.78
N ASP A 144 13.27 -3.37 17.27
CA ASP A 144 14.22 -2.40 16.71
C ASP A 144 14.94 -1.54 17.77
N GLY A 145 14.97 -2.00 19.02
CA GLY A 145 15.81 -1.41 20.08
C GLY A 145 17.32 -1.58 19.87
N GLU A 146 17.77 -2.46 18.96
CA GLU A 146 19.19 -2.75 18.73
C GLU A 146 19.51 -3.06 17.26
N HIS A 147 19.04 -2.27 16.29
CA HIS A 147 19.72 -2.28 14.98
C HIS A 147 21.00 -1.46 15.07
N GLN A 148 22.12 -2.13 15.37
CA GLN A 148 23.43 -1.60 15.03
C GLN A 148 23.41 -1.33 13.52
N ILE A 149 23.49 -0.05 13.14
CA ILE A 149 23.76 0.36 11.77
C ILE A 149 25.19 -0.14 11.49
N VAL A 150 25.31 -1.39 11.08
CA VAL A 150 26.50 -1.85 10.39
C VAL A 150 26.46 -1.05 9.10
N ALA A 151 27.41 -0.13 8.96
CA ALA A 151 27.64 0.60 7.73
C ALA A 151 28.09 -0.41 6.66
N GLU A 152 27.15 -1.19 6.12
CA GLU A 152 27.38 -1.92 4.90
C GLU A 152 27.61 -0.90 3.80
N ASN A 153 28.71 -1.11 3.08
CA ASN A 153 29.18 -0.26 1.98
C ASN A 153 28.02 0.27 1.16
N VAL A 154 27.67 1.53 1.37
CA VAL A 154 26.60 2.20 0.63
C VAL A 154 27.00 2.18 -0.84
N CYS A 155 26.39 1.28 -1.61
CA CYS A 155 26.51 1.26 -3.05
C CYS A 155 25.74 2.47 -3.59
N CYS A 156 26.42 3.62 -3.64
CA CYS A 156 25.85 4.83 -4.19
C CYS A 156 25.83 4.73 -5.72
N TRP A 157 24.78 5.27 -6.32
CA TRP A 157 24.66 5.33 -7.78
C TRP A 157 25.81 6.17 -8.36
N GLN A 158 26.54 5.62 -9.33
CA GLN A 158 27.56 6.33 -10.09
C GLN A 158 27.08 6.63 -11.51
N LEU A 159 27.44 7.81 -12.00
CA LEU A 159 27.16 8.26 -13.36
C LEU A 159 27.84 7.31 -14.36
N PRO A 160 27.13 6.83 -15.40
CA PRO A 160 27.75 6.04 -16.46
C PRO A 160 28.82 6.83 -17.20
N VAL A 161 29.83 6.13 -17.70
CA VAL A 161 30.87 6.71 -18.57
C VAL A 161 30.20 7.33 -19.81
N GLU A 162 30.78 8.41 -20.32
CA GLU A 162 30.33 9.07 -21.55
C GLU A 162 30.19 8.07 -22.70
N GLY A 163 29.05 8.12 -23.40
CA GLY A 163 28.69 7.14 -24.45
C GLY A 163 27.90 5.92 -23.98
N PHE A 164 27.68 5.75 -22.67
CA PHE A 164 26.89 4.65 -22.10
C PHE A 164 25.65 5.15 -21.33
N CYS A 165 24.61 4.32 -21.27
CA CYS A 165 23.45 4.55 -20.40
C CYS A 165 23.30 3.38 -19.41
N LYS A 166 22.93 3.69 -18.16
CA LYS A 166 22.59 2.69 -17.13
C LYS A 166 21.08 2.64 -17.00
N ILE A 167 20.51 1.46 -17.24
CA ILE A 167 19.09 1.18 -17.10
C ILE A 167 18.95 0.26 -15.87
N ASN A 168 18.28 0.75 -14.83
CA ASN A 168 17.88 -0.10 -13.72
C ASN A 168 16.56 -0.78 -14.11
N SER A 169 16.49 -2.10 -13.97
CA SER A 169 15.31 -2.88 -14.30
C SER A 169 15.10 -3.95 -13.22
N ASP A 170 13.87 -4.10 -12.73
CA ASP A 170 13.50 -5.10 -11.70
C ASP A 170 13.32 -6.51 -12.29
N VAL A 171 14.01 -6.80 -13.40
CA VAL A 171 13.93 -8.09 -14.10
C VAL A 171 14.81 -9.12 -13.41
N ALA A 172 14.21 -10.27 -13.08
CA ALA A 172 14.98 -11.45 -12.69
C ALA A 172 15.49 -12.16 -13.95
N ILE A 173 16.81 -12.34 -14.02
CA ILE A 173 17.46 -13.09 -15.12
C ILE A 173 17.77 -14.50 -14.60
N SER A 174 17.15 -15.52 -15.21
CA SER A 174 17.57 -16.91 -15.01
C SER A 174 18.59 -17.28 -16.08
N VAL A 175 19.87 -17.25 -15.70
CA VAL A 175 21.00 -17.55 -16.61
C VAL A 175 20.90 -18.98 -17.16
N GLU A 176 20.48 -19.94 -16.34
CA GLU A 176 20.28 -21.34 -16.76
C GLU A 176 19.19 -21.51 -17.82
N LYS A 177 18.13 -20.70 -17.74
CA LYS A 177 16.96 -20.82 -18.64
C LYS A 177 17.03 -19.88 -19.83
N ASN A 178 17.95 -18.92 -19.83
CA ASN A 178 18.03 -17.84 -20.82
C ASN A 178 16.69 -17.11 -21.00
N VAL A 179 15.96 -16.90 -19.89
CA VAL A 179 14.64 -16.24 -19.87
C VAL A 179 14.67 -15.04 -18.93
N LEU A 180 14.04 -13.95 -19.37
CA LEU A 180 13.75 -12.76 -18.56
C LEU A 180 12.35 -12.91 -17.95
N VAL A 181 12.24 -12.81 -16.63
CA VAL A 181 10.96 -12.91 -15.92
C VAL A 181 10.66 -11.58 -15.23
N TRP A 182 9.45 -11.07 -15.42
CA TRP A 182 8.94 -9.89 -14.75
C TRP A 182 8.13 -10.33 -13.52
N GLY A 183 8.53 -9.90 -12.33
CA GLY A 183 7.71 -10.05 -11.13
C GLY A 183 6.67 -8.93 -11.05
N TRP A 184 5.40 -9.29 -10.83
CA TRP A 184 4.31 -8.36 -10.50
C TRP A 184 3.82 -8.65 -9.08
#